data_AF-A0A520HF07-F1
#
_entry.id   AF-A0A520HF07-F1
#
_cell.length_a   1.000
_cell.length_b   1.000
_cell.length_c   1.000
_cell.angle_alpha   90.00
_cell.angle_beta   90.00
_cell.angle_gamma   90.00
#
_symmetry.space_group_name_H-M   'P 1'
#
loop_
_entity.id
_entity.type
_entity.pdbx_description
1 polymer ?
#
loop_
_entity_poly.entity_id
_entity_poly.type
_entity_poly.pdbx_seq_one_letter_code
_entity_poly.pdbx_strand_id
1 'polypeptide(L)'
;MKIVQQPTRNELGPVAAAHGAQAIRDAVAARGHANVIVATGSSQFEMLDALAREPGVRWDRVALFHLDEYVGLPVTHAASFRLYLWQRFVSRLPVPPAAFHAIDAETDPAAECARLGEVIARHPIDVAFIGIGENAHVAFNDPPADFETERPYLVVTLDEACRRQQQGEGWFPTLADVPTRAISMSVRQIMKSAQVIC
;
A
#
# COMPACT_ATOMS: atom_id res chain seq x y z
N MET A 1 8.49 9.66 -16.93
CA MET A 1 7.91 10.28 -15.72
C MET A 1 6.97 11.39 -16.14
N LYS A 2 5.76 11.44 -15.58
CA LYS A 2 4.77 12.51 -15.82
C LYS A 2 4.50 13.19 -14.48
N ILE A 3 4.58 14.51 -14.44
CA ILE A 3 4.26 15.31 -13.24
C ILE A 3 2.91 15.97 -13.46
N VAL A 4 2.02 15.83 -12.50
CA VAL A 4 0.70 16.49 -12.48
C VAL A 4 0.64 17.35 -11.24
N GLN A 5 0.25 18.62 -11.40
CA GLN A 5 0.13 19.57 -10.31
C GLN A 5 -1.32 20.01 -10.19
N GLN A 6 -1.80 20.09 -8.95
CA GLN A 6 -3.09 20.66 -8.60
C GLN A 6 -2.92 21.59 -7.40
N PRO A 7 -3.79 22.60 -7.22
CA PRO A 7 -3.66 23.55 -6.12
C PRO A 7 -3.81 22.91 -4.74
N THR A 8 -4.63 21.87 -4.63
CA THR A 8 -4.92 21.20 -3.35
C THR A 8 -4.94 19.68 -3.47
N ARG A 9 -4.80 18.99 -2.32
CA ARG A 9 -4.95 17.52 -2.24
C ARG A 9 -6.35 17.04 -2.66
N ASN A 10 -7.39 17.84 -2.40
CA ASN A 10 -8.77 17.54 -2.79
C ASN A 10 -8.95 17.55 -4.30
N GLU A 11 -8.14 18.34 -5.02
CA GLU A 11 -8.13 18.38 -6.48
C GLU A 11 -7.17 17.33 -7.06
N LEU A 12 -6.05 17.04 -6.38
CA LEU A 12 -5.07 16.04 -6.84
C LEU A 12 -5.58 14.61 -6.71
N GLY A 13 -6.22 14.27 -5.59
CA GLY A 13 -6.70 12.92 -5.27
C GLY A 13 -7.59 12.32 -6.38
N PRO A 14 -8.66 13.02 -6.82
CA PRO A 14 -9.50 12.56 -7.92
C PRO A 14 -8.76 12.39 -9.26
N VAL A 15 -7.77 13.23 -9.55
CA VAL A 15 -6.98 13.11 -10.78
C VAL A 15 -6.09 11.86 -10.75
N ALA A 16 -5.44 11.60 -9.61
CA ALA A 16 -4.65 10.38 -9.40
C ALA A 16 -5.54 9.12 -9.45
N ALA A 17 -6.71 9.16 -8.80
CA ALA A 17 -7.70 8.10 -8.80
C ALA A 17 -8.20 7.77 -10.21
N ALA A 18 -8.61 8.78 -10.98
CA ALA A 18 -9.08 8.59 -12.35
C ALA A 18 -8.01 8.01 -13.27
N HIS A 19 -6.75 8.41 -13.09
CA HIS A 19 -5.62 7.86 -13.86
C HIS A 19 -5.41 6.38 -13.57
N GLY A 20 -5.34 6.00 -12.30
CA GLY A 20 -5.18 4.60 -11.90
C GLY A 20 -6.40 3.75 -12.20
N ALA A 21 -7.61 4.28 -12.04
CA ALA A 21 -8.86 3.60 -12.39
C ALA A 21 -8.93 3.29 -13.89
N GLN A 22 -8.42 4.17 -14.76
CA GLN A 22 -8.32 3.88 -16.18
C GLN A 22 -7.40 2.69 -16.45
N ALA A 23 -6.22 2.66 -15.84
CA ALA A 23 -5.29 1.53 -15.99
C ALA A 23 -5.89 0.21 -15.45
N ILE A 24 -6.67 0.26 -14.36
CA ILE A 24 -7.42 -0.90 -13.86
C ILE A 24 -8.46 -1.37 -14.88
N ARG A 25 -9.27 -0.45 -15.44
CA ARG A 25 -10.27 -0.78 -16.45
C ARG A 25 -9.64 -1.40 -17.69
N ASP A 26 -8.51 -0.86 -18.15
CA ASP A 26 -7.77 -1.37 -19.31
C ASP A 26 -7.24 -2.78 -19.06
N ALA A 27 -6.66 -3.04 -17.88
CA ALA A 27 -6.19 -4.36 -17.48
C ALA A 27 -7.34 -5.38 -17.43
N VAL A 28 -8.46 -5.03 -16.82
CA VAL A 28 -9.66 -5.90 -16.78
C VAL A 28 -10.20 -6.15 -18.19
N ALA A 29 -10.26 -5.13 -19.07
CA ALA A 29 -10.73 -5.30 -20.44
C ALA A 29 -9.80 -6.23 -21.25
N ALA A 30 -8.49 -6.16 -21.04
CA ALA A 30 -7.51 -6.95 -21.76
C ALA A 30 -7.36 -8.38 -21.25
N ARG A 31 -7.42 -8.59 -19.92
CA ARG A 31 -7.05 -9.86 -19.26
C ARG A 31 -8.14 -10.45 -18.36
N GLY A 32 -9.27 -9.76 -18.22
CA GLY A 32 -10.37 -10.16 -17.34
C GLY A 32 -10.12 -9.94 -15.85
N HIS A 33 -8.96 -9.41 -15.46
CA HIS A 33 -8.58 -9.10 -14.08
C HIS A 33 -7.55 -7.97 -14.03
N ALA A 34 -7.37 -7.38 -12.84
CA ALA A 34 -6.29 -6.46 -12.55
C ALA A 34 -5.70 -6.71 -11.16
N ASN A 35 -4.42 -6.37 -10.96
CA ASN A 35 -3.72 -6.48 -9.69
C ASN A 35 -3.19 -5.10 -9.29
N VAL A 36 -3.52 -4.67 -8.08
CA VAL A 36 -3.29 -3.29 -7.63
C VAL A 36 -2.61 -3.30 -6.27
N ILE A 37 -1.57 -2.48 -6.10
CA ILE A 37 -0.99 -2.19 -4.78
C ILE A 37 -1.66 -0.93 -4.22
N VAL A 38 -2.04 -0.99 -2.95
CA VAL A 38 -2.57 0.16 -2.20
C VAL A 38 -1.74 0.41 -0.93
N ALA A 39 -1.39 1.67 -0.71
CA ALA A 39 -0.62 2.13 0.43
C ALA A 39 -1.51 2.81 1.49
N THR A 40 -0.97 2.94 2.70
CA THR A 40 -1.54 3.76 3.78
C THR A 40 -0.98 5.19 3.73
N GLY A 41 -1.17 5.96 4.81
CA GLY A 41 -0.65 7.32 4.95
C GLY A 41 -1.69 8.40 4.64
N SER A 42 -1.52 9.57 5.25
CA SER A 42 -2.47 10.68 5.10
C SER A 42 -2.53 11.24 3.68
N SER A 43 -1.46 11.08 2.89
CA SER A 43 -1.39 11.48 1.48
C SER A 43 -2.34 10.71 0.56
N GLN A 44 -2.79 9.51 0.98
CA GLN A 44 -3.63 8.64 0.17
C GLN A 44 -5.13 8.89 0.39
N PHE A 45 -5.53 9.72 1.37
CA PHE A 45 -6.93 9.85 1.78
C PHE A 45 -7.87 10.27 0.66
N GLU A 46 -7.59 11.41 0.01
CA GLU A 46 -8.46 11.94 -1.04
C GLU A 46 -8.44 11.05 -2.29
N MET A 47 -7.30 10.43 -2.59
CA MET A 47 -7.15 9.53 -3.72
C MET A 47 -7.93 8.22 -3.52
N LEU A 48 -7.78 7.54 -2.38
CA LEU A 48 -8.50 6.29 -2.09
C LEU A 48 -10.01 6.50 -2.01
N ASP A 49 -10.47 7.62 -1.43
CA ASP A 49 -11.89 7.97 -1.36
C ASP A 49 -12.48 8.21 -2.76
N ALA A 50 -11.73 8.88 -3.65
CA ALA A 50 -12.13 9.07 -5.04
C ALA A 50 -12.08 7.75 -5.83
N LEU A 51 -11.02 6.95 -5.68
CA LEU A 51 -10.81 5.69 -6.38
C LEU A 51 -11.93 4.69 -6.07
N ALA A 52 -12.36 4.58 -4.82
CA ALA A 52 -13.47 3.73 -4.43
C ALA A 52 -14.79 4.07 -5.15
N ARG A 53 -14.93 5.32 -5.61
CA ARG A 53 -16.11 5.85 -6.31
C ARG A 53 -15.95 5.93 -7.83
N GLU A 54 -14.77 5.58 -8.36
CA GLU A 54 -14.51 5.65 -9.80
C GLU A 54 -15.45 4.72 -10.58
N PRO A 55 -16.20 5.24 -11.58
CA PRO A 55 -17.17 4.46 -12.31
C PRO A 55 -16.50 3.39 -13.18
N GLY A 56 -17.18 2.26 -13.34
CA GLY A 56 -16.77 1.19 -14.24
C GLY A 56 -15.58 0.35 -13.76
N VAL A 57 -15.06 0.59 -12.55
CA VAL A 57 -14.06 -0.31 -11.95
C VAL A 57 -14.73 -1.58 -11.46
N ARG A 58 -14.35 -2.71 -12.06
CA ARG A 58 -14.86 -4.05 -11.74
C ARG A 58 -14.10 -4.65 -10.57
N TRP A 59 -14.36 -4.16 -9.34
CA TRP A 59 -13.64 -4.61 -8.14
C TRP A 59 -13.70 -6.13 -7.94
N ASP A 60 -14.80 -6.80 -8.34
CA ASP A 60 -14.94 -8.26 -8.37
C ASP A 60 -13.91 -9.00 -9.26
N ARG A 61 -13.10 -8.24 -10.02
CA ARG A 61 -12.00 -8.70 -10.88
C ARG A 61 -10.64 -8.12 -10.48
N VAL A 62 -10.57 -7.39 -9.37
CA VAL A 62 -9.35 -6.73 -8.90
C VAL A 62 -8.80 -7.44 -7.66
N ALA A 63 -7.54 -7.88 -7.72
CA ALA A 63 -6.79 -8.32 -6.55
C ALA A 63 -6.00 -7.15 -5.97
N LEU A 64 -6.21 -6.86 -4.68
CA LEU A 64 -5.51 -5.80 -3.95
C LEU A 64 -4.34 -6.38 -3.15
N PHE A 65 -3.21 -5.69 -3.16
CA PHE A 65 -2.01 -6.00 -2.39
C PHE A 65 -1.68 -4.87 -1.44
N HIS A 66 -1.45 -5.22 -0.18
CA HIS A 66 -1.06 -4.28 0.85
C HIS A 66 0.47 -4.06 0.83
N LEU A 67 0.90 -2.81 1.03
CA LEU A 67 2.30 -2.42 0.90
C LEU A 67 3.17 -2.79 2.10
N ASP A 68 2.67 -2.58 3.33
CA ASP A 68 3.44 -2.72 4.56
C ASP A 68 2.56 -2.92 5.81
N GLU A 69 3.08 -3.51 6.88
CA GLU A 69 2.37 -3.64 8.17
C GLU A 69 3.37 -3.82 9.33
N TYR A 70 3.00 -3.35 10.51
CA TYR A 70 3.80 -3.53 11.71
C TYR A 70 3.83 -4.99 12.18
N VAL A 71 5.00 -5.48 12.58
CA VAL A 71 5.14 -6.83 13.16
C VAL A 71 4.61 -6.84 14.60
N GLY A 72 3.78 -7.84 14.90
CA GLY A 72 3.23 -8.10 16.24
C GLY A 72 2.11 -7.15 16.66
N LEU A 73 1.62 -6.30 15.76
CA LEU A 73 0.52 -5.39 16.06
C LEU A 73 -0.82 -6.07 15.74
N PRO A 74 -1.76 -6.18 16.69
CA PRO A 74 -3.06 -6.77 16.42
C PRO A 74 -3.82 -6.01 15.35
N VAL A 75 -4.54 -6.70 14.47
CA VAL A 75 -5.40 -6.07 13.45
C VAL A 75 -6.46 -5.13 14.06
N THR A 76 -6.82 -5.29 15.33
CA THR A 76 -7.78 -4.41 16.03
C THR A 76 -7.15 -3.11 16.53
N HIS A 77 -5.82 -2.97 16.47
CA HIS A 77 -5.13 -1.77 16.93
C HIS A 77 -5.40 -0.60 15.97
N ALA A 78 -5.59 0.61 16.52
CA ALA A 78 -5.91 1.80 15.74
C ALA A 78 -4.83 2.18 14.70
N ALA A 79 -3.58 1.83 15.00
CA ALA A 79 -2.43 2.02 14.12
C ALA A 79 -2.21 0.87 13.10
N SER A 80 -3.01 -0.20 13.12
CA SER A 80 -2.88 -1.29 12.15
C SER A 80 -3.17 -0.77 10.74
N PHE A 81 -2.23 -1.01 9.82
CA PHE A 81 -2.39 -0.62 8.42
C PHE A 81 -3.42 -1.49 7.70
N ARG A 82 -3.59 -2.75 8.12
CA ARG A 82 -4.72 -3.61 7.73
C ARG A 82 -6.06 -2.99 8.10
N LEU A 83 -6.21 -2.54 9.35
CA LEU A 83 -7.46 -1.91 9.80
C LEU A 83 -7.71 -0.61 9.04
N TYR A 84 -6.67 0.20 8.87
CA TYR A 84 -6.71 1.44 8.11
C TYR A 84 -7.27 1.19 6.70
N LEU A 85 -6.69 0.27 5.93
CA LEU A 85 -7.12 0.02 4.55
C LEU A 85 -8.50 -0.59 4.48
N TRP A 86 -8.81 -1.48 5.42
CA TRP A 86 -10.15 -2.05 5.52
C TRP A 86 -11.19 -0.94 5.67
N GLN A 87 -11.06 -0.09 6.70
CA GLN A 87 -12.05 0.94 7.03
C GLN A 87 -12.12 2.09 6.02
N ARG A 88 -10.98 2.46 5.42
CA ARG A 88 -10.88 3.64 4.56
C ARG A 88 -11.07 3.34 3.08
N PHE A 89 -10.87 2.09 2.66
CA PHE A 89 -10.90 1.74 1.25
C PHE A 89 -11.69 0.46 0.99
N VAL A 90 -11.21 -0.70 1.45
CA VAL A 90 -11.76 -2.01 1.04
C VAL A 90 -13.24 -2.17 1.43
N SER A 91 -13.63 -1.77 2.64
CA SER A 91 -15.03 -1.85 3.10
C SER A 91 -15.94 -0.79 2.47
N ARG A 92 -15.38 0.16 1.71
CA ARG A 92 -16.11 1.25 1.03
C ARG A 92 -16.29 1.00 -0.46
N LEU A 93 -15.68 -0.05 -0.99
CA LEU A 93 -15.86 -0.44 -2.39
C LEU A 93 -17.33 -0.83 -2.63
N PRO A 94 -17.89 -0.53 -3.81
CA PRO A 94 -19.29 -0.83 -4.12
C PRO A 94 -19.57 -2.35 -4.16
N VAL A 95 -18.55 -3.15 -4.43
CA VAL A 95 -18.56 -4.61 -4.31
C VAL A 95 -17.22 -5.09 -3.73
N PRO A 96 -17.17 -6.26 -3.06
CA PRO A 96 -15.91 -6.81 -2.59
C PRO A 96 -14.89 -6.99 -3.73
N PRO A 97 -13.60 -6.77 -3.46
CA PRO A 97 -12.57 -7.06 -4.45
C PRO A 97 -12.48 -8.57 -4.70
N ALA A 98 -11.88 -8.98 -5.83
CA ALA A 98 -11.62 -10.39 -6.11
C ALA A 98 -10.74 -11.03 -5.02
N ALA A 99 -9.79 -10.27 -4.50
CA ALA A 99 -8.98 -10.62 -3.33
C ALA A 99 -8.45 -9.36 -2.64
N PHE A 100 -8.21 -9.44 -1.34
CA PHE A 100 -7.40 -8.49 -0.61
C PHE A 100 -6.28 -9.24 0.13
N HIS A 101 -5.07 -9.18 -0.43
CA HIS A 101 -3.86 -9.75 0.14
C HIS A 101 -3.27 -8.78 1.17
N ALA A 102 -3.94 -8.71 2.31
CA ALA A 102 -3.45 -8.00 3.48
C ALA A 102 -2.25 -8.73 4.10
N ILE A 103 -1.34 -7.97 4.73
CA ILE A 103 -0.14 -8.50 5.39
C ILE A 103 -0.45 -8.90 6.83
N ASP A 104 -0.49 -10.19 7.13
CA ASP A 104 -0.63 -10.68 8.50
C ASP A 104 0.72 -10.83 9.20
N ALA A 105 1.11 -9.78 9.91
CA ALA A 105 2.38 -9.73 10.63
C ALA A 105 2.25 -10.03 12.15
N GLU A 106 1.13 -10.59 12.61
CA GLU A 106 0.88 -10.82 14.06
C GLU A 106 1.73 -11.96 14.65
N THR A 107 2.07 -12.97 13.84
CA THR A 107 2.71 -14.21 14.33
C THR A 107 4.10 -14.44 13.75
N ASP A 108 4.20 -14.93 12.51
CA ASP A 108 5.47 -15.24 11.84
C ASP A 108 5.67 -14.34 10.60
N PRO A 109 6.42 -13.24 10.74
CA PRO A 109 6.60 -12.31 9.64
C PRO A 109 7.47 -12.86 8.50
N ALA A 110 8.33 -13.85 8.77
CA ALA A 110 9.14 -14.47 7.71
C ALA A 110 8.30 -15.41 6.85
N ALA A 111 7.44 -16.20 7.48
CA ALA A 111 6.47 -17.04 6.77
C ALA A 111 5.48 -16.19 5.96
N GLU A 112 5.04 -15.05 6.51
CA GLU A 112 4.13 -14.15 5.81
C GLU A 112 4.78 -13.50 4.57
N CYS A 113 6.03 -13.04 4.68
CA CYS A 113 6.81 -12.56 3.53
C CYS A 113 6.91 -13.62 2.44
N ALA A 114 7.15 -14.89 2.80
CA ALA A 114 7.22 -16.00 1.85
C ALA A 114 5.87 -16.25 1.17
N ARG A 115 4.79 -16.33 1.96
CA ARG A 115 3.42 -16.54 1.46
C ARG A 115 3.02 -15.44 0.48
N LEU A 116 3.17 -14.17 0.87
CA LEU A 116 2.85 -13.03 0.01
C LEU A 116 3.75 -12.97 -1.22
N GLY A 117 5.03 -13.34 -1.08
CA GLY A 117 5.99 -13.43 -2.18
C GLY A 117 5.54 -14.43 -3.24
N GLU A 118 5.07 -15.61 -2.84
CA GLU A 118 4.53 -16.61 -3.77
C GLU A 118 3.23 -16.17 -4.45
N VAL A 119 2.37 -15.43 -3.73
CA VAL A 119 1.14 -14.90 -4.28
C VAL A 119 1.47 -13.82 -5.31
N ILE A 120 2.21 -12.76 -4.94
CA ILE A 120 2.46 -11.62 -5.82
C ILE A 120 3.29 -12.00 -7.05
N ALA A 121 4.14 -13.04 -6.98
CA ALA A 121 4.87 -13.56 -8.14
C ALA A 121 3.95 -14.05 -9.27
N ARG A 122 2.72 -14.43 -8.95
CA ARG A 122 1.69 -14.89 -9.91
C ARG A 122 0.75 -13.76 -10.37
N HIS A 123 0.92 -12.55 -9.84
CA HIS A 123 0.04 -11.41 -10.06
C HIS A 123 0.86 -10.20 -10.51
N PRO A 124 1.18 -10.07 -11.81
CA PRO A 124 1.83 -8.88 -12.34
C PRO A 124 1.00 -7.64 -11.98
N ILE A 125 1.63 -6.66 -11.34
CA ILE A 125 0.93 -5.47 -10.82
C ILE A 125 0.69 -4.47 -11.95
N ASP A 126 -0.57 -4.08 -12.11
CA ASP A 126 -0.99 -3.12 -13.13
C ASP A 126 -0.77 -1.68 -12.66
N VAL A 127 -1.14 -1.40 -11.40
CA VAL A 127 -1.03 -0.07 -10.80
C VAL A 127 -0.62 -0.20 -9.34
N ALA A 128 0.38 0.57 -8.94
CA ALA A 128 0.70 0.80 -7.54
C ALA A 128 0.37 2.22 -7.14
N PHE A 129 -0.49 2.38 -6.14
CA PHE A 129 -0.73 3.66 -5.49
C PHE A 129 0.15 3.73 -4.25
N ILE A 130 1.13 4.62 -4.24
CA ILE A 130 2.11 4.77 -3.16
C ILE A 130 2.21 6.23 -2.72
N GLY A 131 2.83 6.45 -1.58
CA GLY A 131 3.31 7.77 -1.16
C GLY A 131 4.83 7.80 -1.11
N ILE A 132 5.38 9.02 -1.05
CA ILE A 132 6.80 9.27 -0.78
C ILE A 132 6.89 10.03 0.55
N GLY A 133 7.71 9.53 1.47
CA GLY A 133 7.98 10.17 2.76
C GLY A 133 8.89 11.40 2.65
N GLU A 134 8.99 12.18 3.73
CA GLU A 134 9.78 13.41 3.76
C GLU A 134 11.29 13.18 3.49
N ASN A 135 11.81 12.02 3.88
CA ASN A 135 13.18 11.56 3.59
C ASN A 135 13.29 10.78 2.27
N ALA A 136 12.26 10.84 1.41
CA ALA A 136 12.13 10.08 0.17
C ALA A 136 11.99 8.55 0.31
N HIS A 137 11.63 8.03 1.50
CA HIS A 137 11.28 6.62 1.63
C HIS A 137 10.01 6.27 0.85
N VAL A 138 9.88 4.99 0.52
CA VAL A 138 8.64 4.37 0.02
C VAL A 138 8.37 3.14 0.86
N ALA A 139 7.14 3.01 1.39
CA ALA A 139 6.84 2.03 2.44
C ALA A 139 7.83 2.17 3.62
N PHE A 140 8.20 1.08 4.30
CA PHE A 140 9.31 1.10 5.26
C PHE A 140 10.70 0.86 4.63
N ASN A 141 10.93 1.34 3.39
CA ASN A 141 12.26 1.31 2.77
C ASN A 141 12.96 2.68 2.96
N ASP A 142 13.48 2.91 4.16
CA ASP A 142 14.23 4.13 4.50
C ASP A 142 15.61 4.19 3.82
N PRO A 143 16.14 5.39 3.51
CA PRO A 143 17.49 5.52 2.95
C PRO A 143 18.62 5.13 3.93
N PRO A 144 19.65 4.38 3.48
CA PRO A 144 19.76 3.73 2.17
C PRO A 144 18.86 2.48 2.08
N ALA A 145 17.97 2.46 1.09
CA ALA A 145 17.11 1.32 0.82
C ALA A 145 17.87 0.23 0.03
N ASP A 146 17.45 -1.03 0.19
CA ASP A 146 17.96 -2.16 -0.59
C ASP A 146 17.22 -2.27 -1.94
N PHE A 147 17.89 -1.86 -3.02
CA PHE A 147 17.39 -1.97 -4.39
C PHE A 147 17.72 -3.31 -5.06
N GLU A 148 18.61 -4.11 -4.47
CA GLU A 148 19.16 -5.33 -5.07
C GLU A 148 18.37 -6.58 -4.66
N THR A 149 17.68 -6.55 -3.52
CA THR A 149 16.84 -7.66 -3.07
C THR A 149 15.82 -8.09 -4.12
N GLU A 150 15.78 -9.38 -4.42
CA GLU A 150 14.78 -9.96 -5.31
C GLU A 150 13.50 -10.39 -4.57
N ARG A 151 13.54 -10.42 -3.24
CA ARG A 151 12.38 -10.82 -2.42
C ARG A 151 11.28 -9.76 -2.50
N PRO A 152 10.02 -10.16 -2.76
CA PRO A 152 8.91 -9.20 -2.87
C PRO A 152 8.61 -8.45 -1.56
N TYR A 153 8.74 -9.11 -0.42
CA TYR A 153 8.53 -8.54 0.91
C TYR A 153 9.73 -8.83 1.81
N LEU A 154 9.97 -7.92 2.75
CA LEU A 154 11.09 -7.94 3.70
C LEU A 154 10.58 -7.66 5.10
N VAL A 155 11.19 -8.32 6.10
CA VAL A 155 11.11 -7.86 7.49
C VAL A 155 12.20 -6.82 7.70
N VAL A 156 11.81 -5.62 8.07
CA VAL A 156 12.71 -4.48 8.28
C VAL A 156 12.70 -4.07 9.75
N THR A 157 13.83 -3.52 10.22
CA THR A 157 13.93 -2.88 11.54
C THR A 157 13.66 -1.40 11.37
N LEU A 158 12.71 -0.87 12.13
CA LEU A 158 12.38 0.55 12.10
C LEU A 158 13.41 1.32 12.92
N ASP A 159 14.02 2.33 12.31
CA ASP A 159 14.93 3.20 13.03
C ASP A 159 14.19 4.10 14.04
N GLU A 160 14.95 4.76 14.90
CA GLU A 160 14.35 5.60 15.93
C GLU A 160 13.61 6.82 15.35
N ALA A 161 14.08 7.37 14.22
CA ALA A 161 13.48 8.54 13.59
C ALA A 161 12.09 8.22 13.03
N CYS A 162 11.97 7.12 12.29
CA CYS A 162 10.72 6.55 11.80
C CYS A 162 9.75 6.30 12.96
N ARG A 163 10.21 5.64 14.04
CA ARG A 163 9.36 5.38 15.20
C ARG A 163 8.89 6.66 15.91
N ARG A 164 9.76 7.68 16.00
CA ARG A 164 9.40 8.99 16.56
C ARG A 164 8.37 9.73 15.70
N GLN A 165 8.47 9.62 14.37
CA GLN A 165 7.46 10.19 13.47
C GLN A 165 6.08 9.54 13.71
N GLN A 166 6.03 8.21 13.78
CA GLN A 166 4.77 7.47 13.99
C GLN A 166 4.12 7.79 15.34
N GLN A 167 4.93 7.99 16.39
CA GLN A 167 4.45 8.51 17.67
C GLN A 167 3.93 9.96 17.54
N GLY A 168 4.68 10.83 16.85
CA GLY A 168 4.31 12.24 16.65
C GLY A 168 3.02 12.44 15.86
N GLU A 169 2.69 11.51 14.97
CA GLU A 169 1.41 11.46 14.26
C GLU A 169 0.22 11.04 15.15
N GLY A 170 0.47 10.62 16.39
CA GLY A 170 -0.56 10.30 17.39
C GLY A 170 -1.10 8.87 17.31
N TRP A 171 -0.46 7.98 16.54
CA TRP A 171 -0.87 6.58 16.42
C TRP A 171 -0.55 5.73 17.65
N PHE A 172 0.47 6.15 18.42
CA PHE A 172 0.98 5.44 19.57
C PHE A 172 1.13 6.38 20.78
N PRO A 173 0.74 5.95 22.00
CA PRO A 173 0.87 6.79 23.20
C PRO A 173 2.32 7.15 23.53
N THR A 174 3.22 6.17 23.41
CA THR A 174 4.65 6.33 23.68
C THR A 174 5.50 5.72 22.57
N LEU A 175 6.78 6.12 22.51
CA LEU A 175 7.75 5.51 21.59
C LEU A 175 7.91 4.00 21.83
N ALA A 176 7.76 3.54 23.08
CA ALA A 176 7.88 2.13 23.43
C ALA A 176 6.74 1.28 22.85
N ASP A 177 5.57 1.88 22.63
CA ASP A 177 4.42 1.22 22.01
C ASP A 177 4.58 1.09 20.49
N VAL A 178 5.47 1.87 19.87
CA VAL A 178 5.75 1.77 18.44
C VAL A 178 6.56 0.50 18.17
N PRO A 179 6.07 -0.41 17.31
CA PRO A 179 6.79 -1.63 16.95
C PRO A 179 8.21 -1.33 16.43
N THR A 180 9.13 -2.25 16.69
CA THR A 180 10.53 -2.12 16.25
C THR A 180 10.79 -2.73 14.88
N ARG A 181 9.83 -3.49 14.35
CA ARG A 181 9.91 -4.17 13.07
C ARG A 181 8.62 -4.02 12.28
N ALA A 182 8.73 -4.07 10.97
CA ALA A 182 7.61 -4.09 10.03
C ALA A 182 7.89 -5.09 8.91
N ILE A 183 6.83 -5.54 8.24
CA ILE A 183 6.93 -6.12 6.90
C ILE A 183 6.73 -4.98 5.91
N SER A 184 7.59 -4.94 4.89
CA SER A 184 7.55 -3.94 3.82
C SER A 184 7.71 -4.62 2.46
N MET A 185 6.93 -4.19 1.47
CA MET A 185 7.22 -4.54 0.08
C MET A 185 8.54 -3.91 -0.34
N SER A 186 9.40 -4.67 -1.01
CA SER A 186 10.68 -4.16 -1.47
C SER A 186 10.52 -3.15 -2.61
N VAL A 187 11.44 -2.20 -2.69
CA VAL A 187 11.46 -1.20 -3.77
C VAL A 187 11.46 -1.89 -5.14
N ARG A 188 12.27 -2.94 -5.32
CA ARG A 188 12.31 -3.68 -6.58
C ARG A 188 10.97 -4.30 -6.96
N GLN A 189 10.18 -4.77 -5.99
CA GLN A 189 8.86 -5.31 -6.26
C GLN A 189 7.85 -4.22 -6.63
N ILE A 190 7.86 -3.07 -5.94
CA ILE A 190 7.03 -1.91 -6.30
C ILE A 190 7.32 -1.49 -7.73
N MET A 191 8.61 -1.43 -8.11
CA MET A 191 9.06 -1.04 -9.45
C MET A 191 8.75 -2.06 -10.56
N LYS A 192 8.30 -3.27 -10.23
CA LYS A 192 7.76 -4.22 -11.24
C LYS A 192 6.34 -3.86 -11.69
N SER A 193 5.69 -2.89 -11.04
CA SER A 193 4.35 -2.44 -11.43
C SER A 193 4.39 -1.76 -12.80
N ALA A 194 3.39 -2.04 -13.64
CA ALA A 194 3.30 -1.40 -14.95
C ALA A 194 3.14 0.11 -14.84
N GLN A 195 2.44 0.58 -13.80
CA GLN A 195 2.33 2.00 -13.44
C GLN A 195 2.50 2.19 -11.94
N VAL A 196 3.15 3.29 -11.56
CA VAL A 196 3.26 3.75 -10.18
C VAL A 196 2.71 5.18 -10.13
N ILE A 197 1.74 5.40 -9.26
CA ILE A 197 1.08 6.69 -9.02
C ILE A 197 1.42 7.11 -7.58
N CYS A 198 2.02 8.28 -7.46
CA CYS A 198 2.46 8.88 -6.20
C CYS A 198 1.97 10.32 -6.10
#